data_AF-A0A960V3K7-F1
#
_entry.id   AF-A0A960V3K7-F1
#
_cell.length_a   1.000
_cell.length_b   1.000
_cell.length_c   1.000
_cell.angle_alpha   90.00
_cell.angle_beta   90.00
_cell.angle_gamma   90.00
#
_symmetry.space_group_name_H-M   'P 1'
#
loop_
_entity.id
_entity.type
_entity.pdbx_description
1 polymer ?
#
loop_
_entity_poly.entity_id
_entity_poly.type
_entity_poly.pdbx_seq_one_letter_code
_entity_poly.pdbx_strand_id
1 'polypeptide(L)'
;MKVKFWGVRGSIPAPLKGTQVREKIRKVLDYATPADVLSDEAIERFLDSLPYSLTHTYGSNTTCLEIRSQHDDLFIIDAGTGIRELGYQLLKEGYADGQGRATMLFTHTHWDHIQGLPFFVPFFIEGNQFEIHAVSENIDDRLAYQHSQRHFPVSFDGMAATKQFFQHAESEQWQKNGIQISHKGMRHPGNSYSYRLEEDGKVLIFGSDAEFKLEDMDIIDSYIDYFRDADVLIFDTQYTFEEQLQRIDWGHSSASIATDIALKSNVKKLVLFHHDPSYTDAKLDEVFLRSLRYREMMDHTRSSQLEILIAYEGLEIEL
;
A
#
# COMPACT_ATOMS: atom_id res chain seq x y z
N MET A 1 8.87 -2.54 -14.33
CA MET A 1 7.68 -2.49 -13.45
C MET A 1 7.24 -1.05 -13.15
N LYS A 2 5.91 -0.83 -13.08
CA LYS A 2 5.27 0.38 -12.57
C LYS A 2 4.29 0.02 -11.46
N VAL A 3 4.24 0.80 -10.37
CA VAL A 3 3.35 0.58 -9.22
C VAL A 3 2.42 1.78 -9.05
N LYS A 4 1.14 1.52 -8.79
CA LYS A 4 0.12 2.53 -8.49
C LYS A 4 -0.62 2.20 -7.20
N PHE A 5 -0.84 3.21 -6.38
CA PHE A 5 -1.49 3.06 -5.08
C PHE A 5 -2.97 3.42 -5.17
N TRP A 6 -3.85 2.44 -4.97
CA TRP A 6 -5.30 2.62 -4.97
C TRP A 6 -5.90 2.75 -3.57
N GLY A 7 -5.20 2.22 -2.57
CA GLY A 7 -5.50 2.44 -1.17
C GLY A 7 -4.26 2.31 -0.32
N VAL A 8 -4.14 3.20 0.67
CA VAL A 8 -2.94 3.41 1.49
C VAL A 8 -3.21 3.37 2.98
N ARG A 9 -4.47 3.20 3.38
CA ARG A 9 -4.92 3.29 4.76
C ARG A 9 -4.94 1.91 5.43
N GLY A 10 -4.50 1.84 6.67
CA GLY A 10 -4.60 0.64 7.48
C GLY A 10 -5.95 0.51 8.19
N SER A 11 -6.28 -0.72 8.58
CA SER A 11 -7.39 -1.12 9.47
C SER A 11 -8.83 -0.86 8.97
N ILE A 12 -9.15 0.36 8.49
CA ILE A 12 -10.49 0.74 8.02
C ILE A 12 -10.44 2.00 7.15
N PRO A 13 -11.38 2.23 6.23
CA PRO A 13 -11.40 3.47 5.48
C PRO A 13 -11.70 4.67 6.37
N ALA A 14 -11.03 5.79 6.12
CA ALA A 14 -11.12 7.00 6.93
C ALA A 14 -11.41 8.24 6.07
N PRO A 15 -12.66 8.45 5.60
CA PRO A 15 -13.00 9.59 4.76
C PRO A 15 -12.93 10.91 5.53
N LEU A 16 -12.56 11.99 4.83
CA LEU A 16 -12.59 13.33 5.39
C LEU A 16 -14.01 13.77 5.77
N LYS A 17 -14.16 14.33 6.96
CA LYS A 17 -15.40 14.97 7.41
C LYS A 17 -15.50 16.37 6.79
N GLY A 18 -16.73 16.84 6.55
CA GLY A 18 -16.96 18.19 6.01
C GLY A 18 -16.37 19.31 6.89
N THR A 19 -16.26 19.09 8.21
CA THR A 19 -15.58 20.02 9.12
C THR A 19 -14.08 20.12 8.86
N GLN A 20 -13.41 19.00 8.55
CA GLN A 20 -11.99 18.97 8.21
C GLN A 20 -11.73 19.67 6.87
N VAL A 21 -12.60 19.46 5.88
CA VAL A 21 -12.54 20.17 4.59
C VAL A 21 -12.67 21.68 4.80
N ARG A 22 -13.65 22.12 5.60
CA ARG A 22 -13.82 23.55 5.93
C ARG A 22 -12.60 24.13 6.64
N GLU A 23 -11.99 23.37 7.55
CA GLU A 23 -10.78 23.79 8.25
C GLU A 23 -9.59 23.96 7.30
N LYS A 24 -9.40 23.03 6.34
CA LYS A 24 -8.37 23.17 5.30
C LYS A 24 -8.58 24.45 4.49
N ILE A 25 -9.79 24.69 3.99
CA ILE A 25 -10.11 25.92 3.24
C ILE A 25 -9.80 27.17 4.06
N ARG A 26 -10.20 27.19 5.34
CA ARG A 26 -9.89 28.31 6.23
C ARG A 26 -8.38 28.52 6.40
N LYS A 27 -7.61 27.45 6.59
CA LYS A 27 -6.14 27.53 6.68
C LYS A 27 -5.52 28.03 5.39
N VAL A 28 -5.95 27.54 4.23
CA VAL A 28 -5.50 28.05 2.92
C VAL A 28 -5.71 29.57 2.82
N LEU A 29 -6.88 30.06 3.25
CA LEU A 29 -7.18 31.50 3.27
C LEU A 29 -6.32 32.30 4.26
N ASP A 30 -5.77 31.68 5.30
CA ASP A 30 -4.82 32.35 6.22
C ASP A 30 -3.47 32.63 5.52
N TYR A 31 -3.10 31.84 4.50
CA TYR A 31 -1.86 32.03 3.71
C TYR A 31 -2.05 32.95 2.50
N ALA A 32 -3.28 33.08 2.00
CA ALA A 32 -3.55 33.78 0.75
C ALA A 32 -3.44 35.30 0.89
N THR A 33 -2.84 35.94 -0.12
CA THR A 33 -2.86 37.38 -0.33
C THR A 33 -3.76 37.74 -1.53
N PRO A 34 -4.16 39.02 -1.71
CA PRO A 34 -4.93 39.42 -2.89
C PRO A 34 -4.25 39.08 -4.22
N ALA A 35 -2.91 39.02 -4.27
CA ALA A 35 -2.16 38.71 -5.49
C ALA A 35 -2.30 37.25 -5.94
N ASP A 36 -2.51 36.34 -4.98
CA ASP A 36 -2.57 34.89 -5.21
C ASP A 36 -3.86 34.45 -5.91
N VAL A 37 -4.88 35.33 -5.97
CA VAL A 37 -6.21 35.04 -6.53
C VAL A 37 -6.58 35.94 -7.72
N LEU A 38 -5.59 36.62 -8.33
CA LEU A 38 -5.82 37.55 -9.44
C LEU A 38 -6.02 36.86 -10.80
N SER A 39 -5.57 35.61 -10.95
CA SER A 39 -5.70 34.80 -12.15
C SER A 39 -5.58 33.31 -11.84
N ASP A 40 -6.06 32.45 -12.73
CA ASP A 40 -5.94 30.99 -12.58
C ASP A 40 -4.47 30.55 -12.39
N GLU A 41 -3.54 31.14 -13.15
CA GLU A 41 -2.11 30.85 -13.00
C GLU A 41 -1.53 31.28 -11.64
N ALA A 42 -2.03 32.38 -11.06
CA ALA A 42 -1.63 32.79 -9.71
C ALA A 42 -2.18 31.83 -8.66
N ILE A 43 -3.42 31.36 -8.84
CA ILE A 43 -4.07 30.38 -7.96
C ILE A 43 -3.27 29.07 -7.95
N GLU A 44 -2.94 28.52 -9.11
CA GLU A 44 -2.18 27.26 -9.20
C GLU A 44 -0.81 27.40 -8.52
N ARG A 45 -0.05 28.48 -8.81
CA ARG A 45 1.25 28.72 -8.14
C ARG A 45 1.11 28.85 -6.63
N PHE A 46 0.04 29.47 -6.15
CA PHE A 46 -0.22 29.58 -4.72
C PHE A 46 -0.53 28.21 -4.12
N LEU A 47 -1.41 27.42 -4.73
CA LEU A 47 -1.72 26.05 -4.28
C LEU A 47 -0.47 25.16 -4.25
N ASP A 48 0.40 25.24 -5.27
CA ASP A 48 1.67 24.51 -5.35
C ASP A 48 2.67 24.91 -4.25
N SER A 49 2.55 26.12 -3.71
CA SER A 49 3.43 26.61 -2.64
C SER A 49 3.02 26.13 -1.24
N LEU A 50 1.80 25.62 -1.09
CA LEU A 50 1.25 25.20 0.20
C LEU A 50 1.68 23.77 0.58
N PRO A 51 1.70 23.43 1.88
CA PRO A 51 1.87 22.06 2.32
C PRO A 51 0.85 21.11 1.67
N TYR A 52 1.30 19.91 1.30
CA TYR A 52 0.48 18.89 0.64
C TYR A 52 -0.83 18.62 1.40
N SER A 53 -0.78 18.52 2.73
CA SER A 53 -1.97 18.27 3.56
C SER A 53 -3.07 19.34 3.48
N LEU A 54 -2.76 20.57 3.01
CA LEU A 54 -3.76 21.63 2.87
C LEU A 54 -4.49 21.58 1.53
N THR A 55 -3.81 21.18 0.46
CA THR A 55 -4.35 21.17 -0.90
C THR A 55 -4.81 19.79 -1.35
N HIS A 56 -4.29 18.73 -0.72
CA HIS A 56 -4.54 17.34 -1.07
C HIS A 56 -4.96 16.51 0.15
N THR A 57 -5.31 15.26 -0.10
CA THR A 57 -5.43 14.22 0.93
C THR A 57 -4.53 13.05 0.57
N TYR A 58 -4.03 12.35 1.58
CA TYR A 58 -3.28 11.11 1.37
C TYR A 58 -4.17 9.96 0.92
N GLY A 59 -5.49 10.03 1.16
CA GLY A 59 -6.42 8.97 0.79
C GLY A 59 -7.05 8.30 2.01
N SER A 60 -8.19 7.65 1.76
CA SER A 60 -9.04 6.99 2.74
C SER A 60 -9.21 5.50 2.47
N ASN A 61 -8.94 5.01 1.27
CA ASN A 61 -9.07 3.63 0.86
C ASN A 61 -8.01 2.76 1.53
N THR A 62 -8.41 1.54 1.87
CA THR A 62 -7.47 0.56 2.45
C THR A 62 -6.71 -0.22 1.39
N THR A 63 -5.64 -0.86 1.83
CA THR A 63 -4.58 -1.52 1.04
C THR A 63 -5.07 -2.11 -0.28
N CYS A 64 -4.62 -1.49 -1.38
CA CYS A 64 -4.73 -2.04 -2.71
C CYS A 64 -3.69 -1.37 -3.60
N LEU A 65 -2.83 -2.19 -4.22
CA LEU A 65 -1.82 -1.71 -5.16
C LEU A 65 -2.01 -2.40 -6.51
N GLU A 66 -1.82 -1.65 -7.57
CA GLU A 66 -1.68 -2.14 -8.94
C GLU A 66 -0.20 -2.15 -9.30
N ILE A 67 0.27 -3.25 -9.89
CA ILE A 67 1.61 -3.37 -10.44
C ILE A 67 1.47 -3.80 -11.90
N ARG A 68 2.11 -3.06 -12.80
CA ARG A 68 2.23 -3.39 -14.22
C ARG A 68 3.65 -3.87 -14.53
N SER A 69 3.77 -5.03 -15.15
CA SER A 69 5.02 -5.55 -15.72
C SER A 69 5.49 -4.66 -16.88
N GLN A 70 6.70 -4.87 -17.38
CA GLN A 70 7.17 -4.19 -18.59
C GLN A 70 6.32 -4.53 -19.84
N HIS A 71 5.62 -5.66 -19.81
CA HIS A 71 4.74 -6.13 -20.88
C HIS A 71 3.26 -5.85 -20.59
N ASP A 72 2.99 -4.97 -19.61
CA ASP A 72 1.64 -4.54 -19.19
C ASP A 72 0.78 -5.62 -18.51
N ASP A 73 1.39 -6.71 -18.03
CA ASP A 73 0.71 -7.72 -17.21
C ASP A 73 0.31 -7.12 -15.87
N LEU A 74 -0.94 -7.36 -15.46
CA LEU A 74 -1.50 -6.82 -14.23
C LEU A 74 -1.30 -7.76 -13.03
N PHE A 75 -0.66 -7.21 -12.00
CA PHE A 75 -0.61 -7.77 -10.66
C PHE A 75 -1.35 -6.82 -9.69
N ILE A 76 -2.10 -7.38 -8.75
CA ILE A 76 -2.83 -6.62 -7.73
C ILE A 76 -2.40 -7.14 -6.36
N ILE A 77 -1.88 -6.27 -5.50
CA ILE A 77 -1.60 -6.64 -4.10
C ILE A 77 -2.77 -6.23 -3.23
N ASP A 78 -3.37 -7.24 -2.59
CA ASP A 78 -4.55 -7.15 -1.72
C ASP A 78 -5.80 -6.52 -2.39
N ALA A 79 -6.94 -6.68 -1.71
CA ALA A 79 -8.26 -6.25 -2.17
C ALA A 79 -8.99 -5.42 -1.11
N GLY A 80 -8.29 -4.49 -0.46
CA GLY A 80 -8.90 -3.45 0.36
C GLY A 80 -9.84 -2.55 -0.45
N THR A 81 -10.44 -1.53 0.17
CA THR A 81 -11.47 -0.73 -0.53
C THR A 81 -10.95 0.00 -1.77
N GLY A 82 -9.64 0.22 -1.88
CA GLY A 82 -9.01 0.80 -3.08
C GLY A 82 -9.27 -0.01 -4.34
N ILE A 83 -9.48 -1.33 -4.20
CA ILE A 83 -9.74 -2.21 -5.35
C ILE A 83 -11.01 -1.82 -6.12
N ARG A 84 -11.97 -1.12 -5.47
CA ARG A 84 -13.19 -0.66 -6.14
C ARG A 84 -12.88 0.35 -7.23
N GLU A 85 -12.03 1.32 -6.93
CA GLU A 85 -11.63 2.36 -7.89
C GLU A 85 -10.76 1.78 -9.00
N LEU A 86 -9.82 0.87 -8.65
CA LEU A 86 -9.08 0.08 -9.62
C LEU A 86 -10.03 -0.68 -10.54
N GLY A 87 -11.05 -1.35 -9.99
CA GLY A 87 -12.04 -2.08 -10.76
C GLY A 87 -12.72 -1.22 -11.82
N TYR A 88 -13.12 0.01 -11.48
CA TYR A 88 -13.70 0.94 -12.45
C TYR A 88 -12.71 1.40 -13.53
N GLN A 89 -11.41 1.48 -13.22
CA GLN A 89 -10.40 1.72 -14.24
C GLN A 89 -10.29 0.52 -15.19
N LEU A 90 -10.17 -0.70 -14.64
CA LEU A 90 -10.03 -1.93 -15.41
C LEU A 90 -11.19 -2.21 -16.36
N LEU A 91 -12.42 -1.81 -16.00
CA LEU A 91 -13.56 -1.91 -16.93
C LEU A 91 -13.31 -1.21 -18.26
N LYS A 92 -12.51 -0.14 -18.28
CA LYS A 92 -12.14 0.61 -19.50
C LYS A 92 -11.03 -0.10 -20.30
N GLU A 93 -10.45 -1.16 -19.76
CA GLU A 93 -9.29 -1.90 -20.28
C GLU A 93 -9.69 -3.33 -20.71
N GLY A 94 -10.95 -3.52 -21.16
CA GLY A 94 -11.45 -4.80 -21.66
C GLY A 94 -12.02 -5.75 -20.60
N TYR A 95 -11.94 -5.42 -19.31
CA TYR A 95 -12.58 -6.22 -18.26
C TYR A 95 -14.10 -6.11 -18.30
N ALA A 96 -14.65 -5.04 -18.90
CA ALA A 96 -16.09 -4.93 -19.15
C ALA A 96 -16.60 -5.99 -20.15
N ASP A 97 -15.73 -6.41 -21.06
CA ASP A 97 -16.05 -7.34 -22.15
C ASP A 97 -15.63 -8.79 -21.85
N GLY A 98 -15.25 -9.09 -20.60
CA GLY A 98 -14.83 -10.43 -20.19
C GLY A 98 -13.45 -10.84 -20.69
N GLN A 99 -12.57 -9.89 -21.03
CA GLN A 99 -11.23 -10.17 -21.58
C GLN A 99 -10.10 -9.97 -20.57
N GLY A 100 -10.43 -9.54 -19.35
CA GLY A 100 -9.46 -9.18 -18.33
C GLY A 100 -8.70 -10.38 -17.76
N ARG A 101 -7.41 -10.17 -17.47
CA ARG A 101 -6.54 -11.16 -16.83
C ARG A 101 -5.66 -10.50 -15.78
N ALA A 102 -5.73 -10.95 -14.54
CA ALA A 102 -4.89 -10.40 -13.47
C ALA A 102 -4.38 -11.48 -12.52
N THR A 103 -3.19 -11.25 -11.98
CA THR A 103 -2.62 -11.99 -10.87
C THR A 103 -2.88 -11.21 -9.58
N MET A 104 -3.53 -11.81 -8.59
CA MET A 104 -3.78 -11.20 -7.29
C MET A 104 -2.88 -11.83 -6.24
N LEU A 105 -2.19 -11.02 -5.46
CA LEU A 105 -1.27 -11.43 -4.40
C LEU A 105 -1.87 -10.98 -3.06
N PHE A 106 -2.25 -11.92 -2.20
CA PHE A 106 -2.82 -11.59 -0.89
C PHE A 106 -1.77 -11.76 0.21
N THR A 107 -1.51 -10.68 0.96
CA THR A 107 -0.58 -10.73 2.10
C THR A 107 -1.18 -11.53 3.25
N HIS A 108 -2.45 -11.25 3.56
CA HIS A 108 -3.25 -11.95 4.54
C HIS A 108 -4.73 -11.57 4.37
N THR A 109 -5.58 -11.99 5.30
CA THR A 109 -7.04 -11.87 5.16
C THR A 109 -7.68 -11.02 6.27
N HIS A 110 -6.97 -10.03 6.81
CA HIS A 110 -7.64 -9.00 7.60
C HIS A 110 -8.55 -8.15 6.73
N TRP A 111 -9.57 -7.56 7.36
CA TRP A 111 -10.68 -6.93 6.66
C TRP A 111 -10.21 -5.83 5.73
N ASP A 112 -9.29 -4.97 6.14
CA ASP A 112 -8.77 -3.89 5.31
C ASP A 112 -7.98 -4.35 4.09
N HIS A 113 -7.60 -5.62 4.01
CA HIS A 113 -6.96 -6.25 2.85
C HIS A 113 -7.93 -7.01 1.94
N ILE A 114 -9.19 -7.22 2.34
CA ILE A 114 -10.19 -7.98 1.54
C ILE A 114 -11.55 -7.29 1.40
N GLN A 115 -11.83 -6.24 2.18
CA GLN A 115 -13.16 -5.63 2.30
C GLN A 115 -13.69 -5.00 1.01
N GLY A 116 -12.81 -4.68 0.06
CA GLY A 116 -13.20 -4.13 -1.23
C GLY A 116 -13.64 -5.17 -2.24
N LEU A 117 -13.24 -6.44 -2.06
CA LEU A 117 -13.52 -7.53 -3.00
C LEU A 117 -15.00 -7.68 -3.38
N PRO A 118 -15.99 -7.55 -2.47
CA PRO A 118 -17.41 -7.63 -2.81
C PRO A 118 -17.90 -6.53 -3.76
N PHE A 119 -17.14 -5.45 -3.90
CA PHE A 119 -17.43 -4.31 -4.77
C PHE A 119 -16.49 -4.22 -5.98
N PHE A 120 -15.67 -5.24 -6.22
CA PHE A 120 -14.80 -5.34 -7.37
C PHE A 120 -15.58 -5.83 -8.59
N VAL A 121 -16.19 -4.90 -9.34
CA VAL A 121 -17.05 -5.20 -10.51
C VAL A 121 -16.43 -6.22 -11.49
N PRO A 122 -15.12 -6.18 -11.80
CA PRO A 122 -14.51 -7.18 -12.70
C PRO A 122 -14.71 -8.64 -12.29
N PHE A 123 -14.90 -8.96 -11.00
CA PHE A 123 -15.21 -10.33 -10.55
C PHE A 123 -16.60 -10.80 -10.96
N PHE A 124 -17.54 -9.89 -11.23
CA PHE A 124 -18.90 -10.21 -11.63
C PHE A 124 -19.04 -10.50 -13.12
N ILE A 125 -17.99 -10.23 -13.90
CA ILE A 125 -18.04 -10.29 -15.36
C ILE A 125 -17.47 -11.62 -15.83
N GLU A 126 -18.33 -12.42 -16.46
CA GLU A 126 -17.95 -13.69 -17.08
C GLU A 126 -16.86 -13.49 -18.14
N GLY A 127 -15.94 -14.44 -18.24
CA GLY A 127 -14.81 -14.40 -19.16
C GLY A 127 -13.52 -13.84 -18.56
N ASN A 128 -13.61 -12.89 -17.61
CA ASN A 128 -12.44 -12.41 -16.88
C ASN A 128 -11.79 -13.55 -16.09
N GLN A 129 -10.46 -13.52 -15.98
CA GLN A 129 -9.66 -14.56 -15.33
C GLN A 129 -8.75 -13.96 -14.26
N PHE A 130 -8.82 -14.52 -13.06
CA PHE A 130 -8.01 -14.10 -11.92
C PHE A 130 -7.27 -15.28 -11.34
N GLU A 131 -5.95 -15.17 -11.25
CA GLU A 131 -5.10 -16.09 -10.51
C GLU A 131 -4.83 -15.49 -9.13
N ILE A 132 -5.25 -16.17 -8.07
CA ILE A 132 -5.21 -15.69 -6.69
C ILE A 132 -4.13 -16.48 -5.96
N HIS A 133 -3.08 -15.78 -5.55
CA HIS A 133 -1.92 -16.33 -4.89
C HIS A 133 -1.86 -15.87 -3.43
N ALA A 134 -1.55 -16.80 -2.53
CA ALA A 134 -1.32 -16.51 -1.13
C ALA A 134 -0.38 -17.54 -0.51
N VAL A 135 0.33 -17.15 0.54
CA VAL A 135 0.99 -18.11 1.44
C VAL A 135 -0.01 -18.62 2.50
N SER A 136 -1.01 -17.80 2.85
CA SER A 136 -2.07 -18.17 3.79
C SER A 136 -2.85 -19.40 3.30
N GLU A 137 -3.04 -20.37 4.20
CA GLU A 137 -3.82 -21.57 3.91
C GLU A 137 -5.31 -21.27 3.70
N ASN A 138 -5.96 -22.03 2.81
CA ASN A 138 -7.39 -21.97 2.54
C ASN A 138 -7.87 -20.57 2.10
N ILE A 139 -7.08 -19.88 1.26
CA ILE A 139 -7.42 -18.54 0.79
C ILE A 139 -8.78 -18.49 0.06
N ASP A 140 -9.16 -19.57 -0.63
CA ASP A 140 -10.46 -19.75 -1.27
C ASP A 140 -11.61 -19.69 -0.26
N ASP A 141 -11.54 -20.48 0.81
CA ASP A 141 -12.54 -20.49 1.88
C ASP A 141 -12.60 -19.16 2.62
N ARG A 142 -11.44 -18.55 2.93
CA ARG A 142 -11.37 -17.25 3.61
C ARG A 142 -12.03 -16.13 2.81
N LEU A 143 -11.75 -16.04 1.52
CA LEU A 143 -12.38 -15.05 0.64
C LEU A 143 -13.87 -15.37 0.43
N ALA A 144 -14.24 -16.65 0.29
CA ALA A 144 -15.63 -17.04 0.16
C ALA A 144 -16.46 -16.77 1.45
N TYR A 145 -15.84 -16.85 2.63
CA TYR A 145 -16.50 -16.61 3.91
C TYR A 145 -17.01 -15.16 4.05
N GLN A 146 -16.28 -14.18 3.51
CA GLN A 146 -16.73 -12.78 3.44
C GLN A 146 -18.05 -12.63 2.67
N HIS A 147 -18.31 -13.54 1.74
CA HIS A 147 -19.52 -13.62 0.91
C HIS A 147 -20.64 -14.46 1.52
N SER A 148 -20.53 -14.82 2.80
CA SER A 148 -21.65 -15.39 3.54
C SER A 148 -22.85 -14.43 3.47
N GLN A 149 -24.06 -14.96 3.25
CA GLN A 149 -25.30 -14.16 3.21
C GLN A 149 -25.55 -13.34 4.48
N ARG A 150 -24.86 -13.65 5.58
CA ARG A 150 -24.87 -12.85 6.82
C ARG A 150 -24.15 -11.52 6.68
N HIS A 151 -23.20 -11.42 5.77
CA HIS A 151 -22.31 -10.27 5.57
C HIS A 151 -22.53 -9.61 4.20
N PHE A 152 -22.85 -10.39 3.17
CA PHE A 152 -23.04 -9.88 1.80
C PHE A 152 -24.04 -10.73 0.99
N PRO A 153 -24.92 -10.13 0.17
CA PRO A 153 -26.02 -10.86 -0.47
C PRO A 153 -25.61 -11.71 -1.67
N VAL A 154 -24.39 -11.53 -2.23
CA VAL A 154 -23.90 -12.29 -3.38
C VAL A 154 -22.84 -13.29 -2.92
N SER A 155 -23.06 -14.57 -3.23
CA SER A 155 -22.08 -15.63 -2.96
C SER A 155 -20.81 -15.45 -3.79
N PHE A 156 -19.72 -16.07 -3.35
CA PHE A 156 -18.45 -15.99 -4.07
C PHE A 156 -18.53 -16.60 -5.48
N ASP A 157 -19.31 -17.67 -5.64
CA ASP A 157 -19.63 -18.30 -6.93
C ASP A 157 -20.56 -17.44 -7.80
N GLY A 158 -21.34 -16.55 -7.19
CA GLY A 158 -22.23 -15.62 -7.91
C GLY A 158 -21.48 -14.51 -8.66
N MET A 159 -20.18 -14.37 -8.42
CA MET A 159 -19.29 -13.53 -9.20
C MET A 159 -18.77 -14.36 -10.38
N ALA A 160 -19.19 -14.07 -11.61
CA ALA A 160 -19.02 -14.96 -12.76
C ALA A 160 -17.60 -15.06 -13.35
N ALA A 161 -16.64 -14.25 -12.91
CA ALA A 161 -15.25 -14.36 -13.35
C ALA A 161 -14.63 -15.71 -12.94
N THR A 162 -13.70 -16.22 -13.75
CA THR A 162 -12.92 -17.42 -13.38
C THR A 162 -11.90 -17.05 -12.32
N LYS A 163 -11.89 -17.80 -11.20
CA LYS A 163 -10.86 -17.67 -10.16
C LYS A 163 -10.09 -18.97 -10.00
N GLN A 164 -8.77 -18.88 -10.04
CA GLN A 164 -7.87 -19.99 -9.77
C GLN A 164 -7.06 -19.66 -8.52
N PHE A 165 -6.87 -20.63 -7.63
CA PHE A 165 -6.21 -20.42 -6.35
C PHE A 165 -4.89 -21.16 -6.28
N PHE A 166 -3.85 -20.48 -5.83
CA PHE A 166 -2.49 -20.99 -5.71
C PHE A 166 -1.97 -20.70 -4.30
N GLN A 167 -1.73 -21.77 -3.55
CA GLN A 167 -1.10 -21.69 -2.24
C GLN A 167 0.41 -21.91 -2.39
N HIS A 168 1.20 -21.03 -1.78
CA HIS A 168 2.66 -21.11 -1.77
C HIS A 168 3.21 -21.42 -0.38
N ALA A 169 4.41 -21.99 -0.32
CA ALA A 169 5.18 -22.02 0.92
C ALA A 169 5.89 -20.67 1.16
N GLU A 170 6.15 -20.33 2.43
CA GLU A 170 6.74 -19.02 2.81
C GLU A 170 8.06 -18.72 2.07
N SER A 171 8.95 -19.69 1.94
CA SER A 171 10.25 -19.52 1.27
C SER A 171 10.26 -19.93 -0.19
N GLU A 172 9.08 -20.17 -0.79
CA GLU A 172 8.97 -20.58 -2.18
C GLU A 172 9.35 -19.43 -3.12
N GLN A 173 10.08 -19.78 -4.18
CA GLN A 173 10.33 -18.89 -5.31
C GLN A 173 9.59 -19.42 -6.52
N TRP A 174 8.88 -18.53 -7.20
CA TRP A 174 8.12 -18.86 -8.40
C TRP A 174 8.20 -17.69 -9.37
N GLN A 175 7.67 -17.89 -10.58
CA GLN A 175 7.70 -16.87 -11.62
C GLN A 175 6.36 -16.77 -12.33
N LYS A 176 6.00 -15.55 -12.72
CA LYS A 176 4.82 -15.26 -13.54
C LYS A 176 5.12 -14.11 -14.47
N ASN A 177 4.88 -14.31 -15.77
CA ASN A 177 5.00 -13.27 -16.80
C ASN A 177 6.33 -12.48 -16.76
N GLY A 178 7.44 -13.19 -16.51
CA GLY A 178 8.78 -12.58 -16.43
C GLY A 178 9.15 -11.98 -15.07
N ILE A 179 8.23 -11.96 -14.09
CA ILE A 179 8.49 -11.51 -12.73
C ILE A 179 8.81 -12.70 -11.84
N GLN A 180 9.98 -12.67 -11.18
CA GLN A 180 10.32 -13.60 -10.12
C GLN A 180 9.74 -13.13 -8.79
N ILE A 181 9.05 -14.01 -8.07
CA ILE A 181 8.31 -13.69 -6.85
C ILE A 181 8.79 -14.59 -5.71
N SER A 182 9.06 -13.99 -4.56
CA SER A 182 9.36 -14.69 -3.31
C SER A 182 8.69 -14.04 -2.11
N HIS A 183 8.50 -14.80 -1.04
CA HIS A 183 7.76 -14.35 0.13
C HIS A 183 8.60 -14.38 1.40
N LYS A 184 8.14 -13.66 2.42
CA LYS A 184 8.72 -13.67 3.78
C LYS A 184 7.62 -13.41 4.80
N GLY A 185 7.57 -14.22 5.86
CA GLY A 185 6.62 -14.03 6.95
C GLY A 185 6.89 -12.76 7.74
N MET A 186 5.88 -11.91 7.86
CA MET A 186 5.87 -10.69 8.66
C MET A 186 5.27 -10.97 10.04
N ARG A 187 5.76 -10.25 11.05
CA ARG A 187 5.28 -10.37 12.43
C ARG A 187 3.98 -9.60 12.60
N HIS A 188 2.87 -10.31 12.50
CA HIS A 188 1.53 -9.76 12.60
C HIS A 188 0.57 -10.78 13.23
N PRO A 189 -0.38 -10.37 14.08
CA PRO A 189 -1.45 -11.26 14.53
C PRO A 189 -2.16 -11.92 13.35
N GLY A 190 -2.28 -13.25 13.34
CA GLY A 190 -2.89 -13.98 12.22
C GLY A 190 -1.96 -14.28 11.04
N ASN A 191 -0.69 -13.88 11.15
CA ASN A 191 0.36 -13.94 10.13
C ASN A 191 0.08 -13.04 8.91
N SER A 192 1.12 -12.35 8.45
CA SER A 192 1.14 -11.59 7.20
C SER A 192 2.37 -12.01 6.39
N TYR A 193 2.34 -11.81 5.08
CA TYR A 193 3.43 -12.20 4.18
C TYR A 193 3.79 -11.03 3.26
N SER A 194 5.09 -10.74 3.19
CA SER A 194 5.64 -9.78 2.23
C SER A 194 5.83 -10.45 0.87
N TYR A 195 5.70 -9.65 -0.20
CA TYR A 195 6.02 -10.04 -1.55
C TYR A 195 7.23 -9.26 -2.06
N ARG A 196 8.25 -9.98 -2.54
CA ARG A 196 9.38 -9.45 -3.30
C ARG A 196 9.21 -9.84 -4.75
N LEU A 197 9.12 -8.84 -5.62
CA LEU A 197 8.94 -8.97 -7.06
C LEU A 197 10.21 -8.46 -7.76
N GLU A 198 10.78 -9.27 -8.65
CA GLU A 198 11.97 -8.93 -9.43
C GLU A 198 11.71 -9.10 -10.92
N GLU A 199 11.98 -8.03 -11.69
CA GLU A 199 11.86 -7.98 -13.15
C GLU A 199 13.08 -7.23 -13.70
N ASP A 200 13.85 -7.85 -14.59
CA ASP A 200 15.05 -7.26 -15.21
C ASP A 200 16.04 -6.60 -14.25
N GLY A 201 16.25 -7.23 -13.09
CA GLY A 201 17.14 -6.75 -12.03
C GLY A 201 16.60 -5.56 -11.23
N LYS A 202 15.34 -5.17 -11.46
CA LYS A 202 14.61 -4.21 -10.63
C LYS A 202 13.81 -4.92 -9.55
N VAL A 203 13.90 -4.43 -8.32
CA VAL A 203 13.33 -5.11 -7.15
C VAL A 203 12.32 -4.21 -6.44
N LEU A 204 11.07 -4.68 -6.40
CA LEU A 204 9.98 -4.11 -5.60
C LEU A 204 9.70 -5.04 -4.42
N ILE A 205 9.59 -4.50 -3.22
CA ILE A 205 9.14 -5.25 -2.05
C ILE A 205 7.96 -4.56 -1.40
N PHE A 206 6.88 -5.32 -1.19
CA PHE A 206 5.73 -4.91 -0.39
C PHE A 206 5.74 -5.66 0.93
N GLY A 207 5.98 -4.96 2.03
CA GLY A 207 6.00 -5.50 3.40
C GLY A 207 5.15 -4.65 4.34
N SER A 208 3.83 -4.81 4.26
CA SER A 208 2.87 -4.19 5.20
C SER A 208 2.59 -5.12 6.38
N ASP A 209 1.97 -4.57 7.43
CA ASP A 209 1.46 -5.30 8.60
C ASP A 209 2.59 -6.11 9.21
N ALA A 210 3.60 -5.38 9.69
CA ALA A 210 4.82 -5.94 10.21
C ALA A 210 5.27 -5.20 11.47
N GLU A 211 5.49 -5.94 12.55
CA GLU A 211 6.03 -5.41 13.80
C GLU A 211 7.47 -5.85 14.04
N PHE A 212 8.34 -4.86 14.30
CA PHE A 212 9.70 -5.10 14.75
C PHE A 212 9.89 -4.54 16.14
N LYS A 213 10.35 -5.39 17.07
CA LYS A 213 10.64 -4.99 18.44
C LYS A 213 12.11 -4.58 18.55
N LEU A 214 12.39 -3.56 19.35
CA LEU A 214 13.73 -3.07 19.65
C LEU A 214 14.64 -4.15 20.28
N GLU A 215 14.05 -5.16 20.89
CA GLU A 215 14.76 -6.26 21.56
C GLU A 215 15.11 -7.40 20.60
N ASP A 216 14.48 -7.46 19.42
CA ASP A 216 14.63 -8.53 18.44
C ASP A 216 15.60 -8.16 17.30
N MET A 217 16.55 -7.26 17.54
CA MET A 217 17.48 -6.77 16.53
C MET A 217 18.29 -7.89 15.86
N ASP A 218 18.58 -8.98 16.57
CA ASP A 218 19.28 -10.16 16.01
C ASP A 218 18.42 -10.94 15.00
N ILE A 219 17.09 -10.80 15.04
CA ILE A 219 16.15 -11.42 14.08
C ILE A 219 15.97 -10.52 12.85
N ILE A 220 16.24 -9.21 12.99
CA ILE A 220 16.17 -8.23 11.91
C ILE A 220 17.15 -8.56 10.78
N ASP A 221 18.28 -9.22 11.05
CA ASP A 221 19.25 -9.61 10.01
C ASP A 221 18.60 -10.42 8.88
N SER A 222 17.72 -11.36 9.20
CA SER A 222 17.01 -12.15 8.18
C SER A 222 16.03 -11.34 7.33
N TYR A 223 15.52 -10.22 7.87
CA TYR A 223 14.68 -9.26 7.15
C TYR A 223 15.53 -8.28 6.34
N ILE A 224 16.67 -7.83 6.88
CA ILE A 224 17.64 -7.01 6.16
C ILE A 224 18.13 -7.75 4.91
N ASP A 225 18.44 -9.05 5.03
CA ASP A 225 18.83 -9.89 3.90
C ASP A 225 17.73 -9.99 2.84
N TYR A 226 16.47 -10.14 3.27
CA TYR A 226 15.33 -10.21 2.36
C TYR A 226 15.05 -8.87 1.67
N PHE A 227 15.21 -7.75 2.38
CA PHE A 227 15.00 -6.39 1.86
C PHE A 227 16.20 -5.81 1.11
N ARG A 228 17.29 -6.58 1.01
CA ARG A 228 18.57 -6.10 0.50
C ARG A 228 18.47 -5.62 -0.95
N ASP A 229 19.07 -4.46 -1.20
CA ASP A 229 19.23 -3.83 -2.51
C ASP A 229 17.91 -3.56 -3.26
N ALA A 230 16.78 -3.48 -2.55
CA ALA A 230 15.50 -3.16 -3.17
C ALA A 230 15.51 -1.75 -3.80
N ASP A 231 15.02 -1.62 -5.03
CA ASP A 231 14.80 -0.32 -5.65
C ASP A 231 13.66 0.42 -4.95
N VAL A 232 12.61 -0.30 -4.56
CA VAL A 232 11.46 0.23 -3.82
C VAL A 232 11.06 -0.74 -2.72
N LEU A 233 11.03 -0.25 -1.48
CA LEU A 233 10.43 -0.92 -0.32
C LEU A 233 9.18 -0.15 0.10
N ILE A 234 8.02 -0.78 0.02
CA ILE A 234 6.75 -0.27 0.53
C ILE A 234 6.52 -0.93 1.88
N PHE A 235 6.41 -0.13 2.95
CA PHE A 235 6.50 -0.66 4.31
C PHE A 235 5.48 -0.07 5.27
N ASP A 236 5.02 -0.90 6.20
CA ASP A 236 4.14 -0.50 7.30
C ASP A 236 4.75 0.62 8.15
N THR A 237 4.01 1.71 8.27
CA THR A 237 4.39 2.83 9.14
C THR A 237 3.19 3.37 9.91
N GLN A 238 2.27 2.48 10.29
CA GLN A 238 0.99 2.89 10.86
C GLN A 238 1.17 3.79 12.10
N TYR A 239 2.18 3.54 12.93
CA TYR A 239 2.36 4.23 14.20
C TYR A 239 3.53 5.21 14.22
N THR A 240 3.44 6.24 15.09
CA THR A 240 4.66 6.93 15.51
C THR A 240 5.50 6.01 16.40
N PHE A 241 6.77 6.34 16.58
CA PHE A 241 7.66 5.59 17.47
C PHE A 241 7.09 5.51 18.90
N GLU A 242 6.56 6.61 19.42
CA GLU A 242 6.00 6.67 20.77
C GLU A 242 4.72 5.82 20.91
N GLU A 243 3.90 5.75 19.87
CA GLU A 243 2.68 4.95 19.85
C GLU A 243 3.00 3.45 19.74
N GLN A 244 4.02 3.10 18.94
CA GLN A 244 4.47 1.72 18.83
C GLN A 244 4.89 1.14 20.19
N LEU A 245 5.56 1.92 21.03
CA LEU A 245 5.93 1.52 22.40
C LEU A 245 4.72 1.23 23.31
N GLN A 246 3.54 1.78 22.97
CA GLN A 246 2.29 1.56 23.71
C GLN A 246 1.41 0.48 23.07
N ARG A 247 1.73 0.07 21.83
CA ARG A 247 0.95 -0.86 20.98
C ARG A 247 1.79 -2.07 20.57
N ILE A 248 2.60 -2.57 21.51
CA ILE A 248 3.38 -3.80 21.33
C ILE A 248 2.41 -4.96 21.09
N ASP A 249 2.75 -5.85 20.16
CA ASP A 249 1.97 -7.01 19.70
C ASP A 249 0.73 -6.67 18.86
N TRP A 250 0.59 -5.41 18.40
CA TRP A 250 -0.48 -5.02 17.49
C TRP A 250 -0.11 -5.24 16.02
N GLY A 251 1.13 -5.61 15.71
CA GLY A 251 1.52 -6.06 14.38
C GLY A 251 1.88 -4.95 13.38
N HIS A 252 2.22 -3.75 13.85
CA HIS A 252 2.55 -2.61 13.00
C HIS A 252 3.88 -1.94 13.37
N SER A 253 4.40 -1.14 12.45
CA SER A 253 5.71 -0.48 12.56
C SER A 253 5.62 1.03 12.61
N SER A 254 6.77 1.65 12.85
CA SER A 254 6.93 3.09 12.78
C SER A 254 7.85 3.51 11.64
N ALA A 255 7.67 4.75 11.17
CA ALA A 255 8.50 5.32 10.11
C ALA A 255 10.01 5.32 10.46
N SER A 256 10.37 5.43 11.74
CA SER A 256 11.76 5.34 12.20
C SER A 256 12.35 3.94 12.00
N ILE A 257 11.61 2.89 12.39
CA ILE A 257 12.04 1.50 12.19
C ILE A 257 12.14 1.18 10.70
N ALA A 258 11.14 1.58 9.91
CA ALA A 258 11.17 1.40 8.46
C ALA A 258 12.41 2.08 7.84
N THR A 259 12.76 3.28 8.32
CA THR A 259 13.96 4.01 7.89
C THR A 259 15.24 3.26 8.25
N ASP A 260 15.36 2.74 9.47
CA ASP A 260 16.53 1.96 9.90
C ASP A 260 16.71 0.69 9.07
N ILE A 261 15.62 -0.05 8.82
CA ILE A 261 15.63 -1.25 7.98
C ILE A 261 16.05 -0.88 6.56
N ALA A 262 15.48 0.17 5.98
CA ALA A 262 15.80 0.62 4.62
C ALA A 262 17.27 1.03 4.47
N LEU A 263 17.81 1.79 5.44
CA LEU A 263 19.22 2.18 5.46
C LEU A 263 20.15 0.96 5.55
N LYS A 264 19.88 0.03 6.48
CA LYS A 264 20.69 -1.17 6.68
C LYS A 264 20.63 -2.14 5.50
N SER A 265 19.52 -2.15 4.78
CA SER A 265 19.30 -3.04 3.63
C SER A 265 19.71 -2.43 2.29
N ASN A 266 20.30 -1.22 2.28
CA ASN A 266 20.68 -0.49 1.07
C ASN A 266 19.51 -0.27 0.09
N VAL A 267 18.31 0.00 0.63
CA VAL A 267 17.12 0.32 -0.16
C VAL A 267 17.29 1.68 -0.83
N LYS A 268 16.84 1.81 -2.09
CA LYS A 268 16.89 3.07 -2.83
C LYS A 268 15.72 3.99 -2.50
N LYS A 269 14.50 3.47 -2.46
CA LYS A 269 13.30 4.24 -2.11
C LYS A 269 12.48 3.51 -1.04
N LEU A 270 12.22 4.17 0.08
CA LEU A 270 11.26 3.71 1.10
C LEU A 270 9.95 4.48 0.93
N VAL A 271 8.84 3.75 0.80
CA VAL A 271 7.50 4.32 0.77
C VAL A 271 6.80 4.01 2.09
N LEU A 272 6.56 5.05 2.88
CA LEU A 272 5.79 4.97 4.13
C LEU A 272 4.32 4.68 3.80
N PHE A 273 3.81 3.54 4.25
CA PHE A 273 2.50 3.01 3.87
C PHE A 273 1.67 2.58 5.10
N HIS A 274 0.42 2.19 4.86
CA HIS A 274 -0.55 1.67 5.84
C HIS A 274 -0.86 2.68 6.96
N HIS A 275 -1.28 3.88 6.54
CA HIS A 275 -1.49 5.01 7.46
C HIS A 275 -2.56 4.72 8.50
N ASP A 276 -2.38 5.16 9.75
CA ASP A 276 -3.41 5.00 10.79
C ASP A 276 -4.70 5.76 10.40
N PRO A 277 -5.89 5.14 10.54
CA PRO A 277 -7.17 5.74 10.16
C PRO A 277 -7.55 6.97 11.00
N SER A 278 -6.94 7.16 12.17
CA SER A 278 -7.15 8.35 13.01
C SER A 278 -6.28 9.54 12.59
N TYR A 279 -5.26 9.33 11.76
CA TYR A 279 -4.33 10.39 11.38
C TYR A 279 -4.93 11.31 10.31
N THR A 280 -4.99 12.59 10.65
CA THR A 280 -5.28 13.67 9.69
C THR A 280 -4.14 13.84 8.69
N ASP A 281 -4.41 14.45 7.54
CA ASP A 281 -3.35 14.73 6.55
C ASP A 281 -2.21 15.58 7.14
N ALA A 282 -2.51 16.52 8.04
CA ALA A 282 -1.48 17.32 8.72
C ALA A 282 -0.59 16.48 9.66
N LYS A 283 -1.15 15.41 10.26
CA LYS A 283 -0.40 14.46 11.07
C LYS A 283 0.50 13.60 10.19
N LEU A 284 0.04 13.21 9.00
CA LEU A 284 0.83 12.47 8.02
C LEU A 284 1.99 13.31 7.46
N ASP A 285 1.77 14.60 7.17
CA ASP A 285 2.87 15.55 6.88
C ASP A 285 3.91 15.55 8.00
N GLU A 286 3.48 15.58 9.27
CA GLU A 286 4.38 15.54 10.41
C GLU A 286 5.20 14.25 10.47
N VAL A 287 4.56 13.09 10.30
CA VAL A 287 5.23 11.78 10.25
C VAL A 287 6.28 11.75 9.15
N PHE A 288 5.92 12.22 7.94
CA PHE A 288 6.83 12.30 6.80
C PHE A 288 8.02 13.24 7.06
N LEU A 289 7.77 14.46 7.55
CA LEU A 289 8.85 15.40 7.85
C LEU A 289 9.74 14.93 9.01
N ARG A 290 9.21 14.12 9.94
CA ARG A 290 10.00 13.49 11.00
C ARG A 290 10.88 12.37 10.43
N SER A 291 10.39 11.54 9.51
CA SER A 291 11.20 10.48 8.90
C SER A 291 12.35 11.03 8.08
N LEU A 292 12.13 12.11 7.32
CA LEU A 292 13.19 12.78 6.55
C LEU A 292 14.30 13.31 7.46
N ARG A 293 13.94 13.97 8.56
CA ARG A 293 14.92 14.44 9.57
C ARG A 293 15.64 13.28 10.24
N TYR A 294 14.93 12.21 10.58
CA TYR A 294 15.53 11.02 11.19
C TYR A 294 16.55 10.37 10.26
N ARG A 295 16.22 10.21 8.97
CA ARG A 295 17.13 9.72 7.94
C ARG A 295 18.41 10.55 7.87
N GLU A 296 18.30 11.89 7.86
CA GLU A 296 19.47 12.78 7.83
C GLU A 296 20.36 12.63 9.08
N MET A 297 19.77 12.35 10.23
CA MET A 297 20.52 12.09 11.47
C MET A 297 21.25 10.74 11.42
N MET A 298 20.64 9.71 10.86
CA MET A 298 21.22 8.36 10.80
C MET A 298 22.27 8.23 9.69
N ASP A 299 22.03 8.79 8.50
CA ASP A 299 22.99 8.85 7.38
C ASP A 299 23.81 10.15 7.42
N HIS A 300 24.51 10.39 8.53
CA HIS A 300 25.32 11.60 8.76
C HIS A 300 26.44 11.79 7.73
N THR A 301 26.91 10.70 7.09
CA THR A 301 27.90 10.73 6.01
C THR A 301 27.29 11.04 4.64
N ARG A 302 25.95 11.09 4.52
CA ARG A 302 25.20 11.28 3.27
C ARG A 302 25.65 10.30 2.18
N SER A 303 25.93 9.08 2.60
CA SER A 303 26.41 8.00 1.73
C SER A 303 25.28 7.15 1.18
N SER A 304 24.11 7.18 1.83
CA SER A 304 22.95 6.43 1.37
C SER A 304 22.26 7.16 0.21
N GLN A 305 21.77 6.37 -0.74
CA GLN A 305 20.88 6.82 -1.81
C GLN A 305 19.40 6.81 -1.40
N LEU A 306 19.10 6.48 -0.13
CA LEU A 306 17.74 6.30 0.35
C LEU A 306 16.92 7.58 0.21
N GLU A 307 15.92 7.53 -0.67
CA GLU A 307 14.82 8.47 -0.77
C GLU A 307 13.65 7.95 0.08
N ILE A 308 12.95 8.85 0.79
CA ILE A 308 11.74 8.49 1.53
C ILE A 308 10.57 9.22 0.87
N LEU A 309 9.53 8.47 0.55
CA LEU A 309 8.23 8.94 0.07
C LEU A 309 7.15 8.54 1.06
N ILE A 310 6.05 9.26 1.08
CA ILE A 310 4.85 8.87 1.82
C ILE A 310 3.75 8.50 0.81
N ALA A 311 3.14 7.33 0.98
CA ALA A 311 2.12 6.85 0.05
C ALA A 311 0.87 7.74 0.09
N TYR A 312 0.32 8.02 -1.08
CA TYR A 312 -1.02 8.60 -1.22
C TYR A 312 -1.79 7.90 -2.35
N GLU A 313 -3.11 7.96 -2.32
CA GLU A 313 -3.95 7.44 -3.41
C GLU A 313 -3.65 8.15 -4.73
N GLY A 314 -3.33 7.37 -5.75
CA GLY A 314 -2.91 7.86 -7.06
C GLY A 314 -1.40 8.09 -7.22
N LEU A 315 -0.59 7.88 -6.17
CA LEU A 315 0.86 7.83 -6.32
C LEU A 315 1.23 6.75 -7.34
N GLU A 316 2.15 7.08 -8.25
CA GLU A 316 2.72 6.16 -9.22
C GLU A 316 4.25 6.17 -9.10
N ILE A 317 4.86 4.99 -9.13
CA ILE A 317 6.31 4.80 -9.05
C ILE A 317 6.77 3.89 -10.19
N GLU A 318 7.73 4.36 -10.96
CA GLU A 318 8.45 3.56 -11.97
C GLU A 318 9.80 3.11 -11.41
N LEU A 319 10.15 1.84 -11.65
CA LEU A 319 11.38 1.20 -11.17
C LEU A 319 12.48 1.14 -12.23
#